data_AF-A0A429V896-F1
#
_entry.id   AF-A0A429V896-F1
#
_cell.length_a   1.000
_cell.length_b   1.000
_cell.length_c   1.000
_cell.angle_alpha   90.00
_cell.angle_beta   90.00
_cell.angle_gamma   90.00
#
_symmetry.space_group_name_H-M   'P 1'
#
loop_
_entity.id
_entity.type
_entity.pdbx_description
1 polymer ?
#
loop_
_entity_poly.entity_id
_entity_poly.type
_entity_poly.pdbx_seq_one_letter_code
_entity_poly.pdbx_strand_id
1 'polypeptide(L)'
;MIAPIHLSDLAQLIFADLATMLEQELRSNPHYAQHVALLAQRLEQVQRYQAVLEVEGDTYETFTKTGRMIRARPEVAMLSDAMRQAQSLIGELMLNPSAALRIASGHKAEAGAFDDF
;
A
#
# COMPACT_ATOMS: atom_id res chain seq x y z
N MET A 1 17.15 4.56 1.20
CA MET A 1 16.38 5.09 2.36
C MET A 1 16.63 4.23 3.59
N ILE A 2 16.42 4.74 4.82
CA ILE A 2 16.56 3.96 6.07
C ILE A 2 15.17 3.78 6.70
N ALA A 3 14.84 2.55 7.10
CA ALA A 3 13.58 2.22 7.75
C ALA A 3 13.48 2.87 9.15
N PRO A 4 12.33 3.44 9.53
CA PRO A 4 12.12 3.92 10.89
C PRO A 4 12.16 2.78 11.92
N ILE A 5 12.80 3.02 13.06
CA ILE A 5 13.04 2.01 14.12
C ILE A 5 11.78 1.43 14.78
N HIS A 6 10.63 2.09 14.61
CA HIS A 6 9.37 1.67 15.23
C HIS A 6 8.59 0.66 14.37
N LEU A 7 9.08 0.34 13.17
CA LEU A 7 8.47 -0.67 12.31
C LEU A 7 8.69 -2.07 12.88
N SER A 8 7.66 -2.92 12.77
CA SER A 8 7.81 -4.35 13.03
C SER A 8 8.77 -4.99 12.04
N ASP A 9 9.26 -6.20 12.33
CA ASP A 9 10.18 -6.91 11.43
C ASP A 9 9.58 -7.10 10.03
N LEU A 10 8.30 -7.47 9.94
CA LEU A 10 7.61 -7.63 8.66
C LEU A 10 7.46 -6.28 7.93
N ALA A 11 7.11 -5.21 8.63
CA ALA A 11 7.03 -3.88 8.02
C ALA A 11 8.40 -3.38 7.56
N GLN A 12 9.50 -3.73 8.24
CA GLN A 12 10.86 -3.40 7.79
C GLN A 12 11.24 -4.15 6.50
N LEU A 13 10.85 -5.43 6.37
CA LEU A 13 11.06 -6.19 5.13
C LEU A 13 10.30 -5.54 3.96
N ILE A 14 9.01 -5.26 4.16
CA ILE A 14 8.18 -4.59 3.13
C ILE A 14 8.75 -3.21 2.79
N PHE A 15 9.22 -2.46 3.79
CA PHE A 15 9.87 -1.17 3.56
C PHE A 15 11.12 -1.32 2.69
N ALA A 16 11.96 -2.31 2.96
CA ALA A 16 13.18 -2.55 2.18
C ALA A 16 12.87 -2.89 0.72
N ASP A 17 11.82 -3.69 0.48
CA ASP A 17 11.35 -4.01 -0.87
C ASP A 17 10.87 -2.75 -1.60
N LEU A 18 10.02 -1.94 -0.97
CA LEU A 18 9.52 -0.68 -1.53
C LEU A 18 10.66 0.31 -1.81
N ALA A 19 11.63 0.41 -0.90
CA ALA A 19 12.79 1.26 -1.08
C ALA A 19 13.67 0.79 -2.25
N THR A 20 13.81 -0.52 -2.43
CA THR A 20 14.55 -1.12 -3.54
C THR A 20 13.87 -0.83 -4.88
N MET A 21 12.54 -0.95 -4.95
CA MET A 21 11.77 -0.58 -6.15
C MET A 21 11.97 0.89 -6.52
N LEU A 22 11.87 1.79 -5.53
CA LEU A 22 12.10 3.22 -5.76
C LEU A 22 13.54 3.54 -6.17
N GLU A 23 14.53 2.80 -5.68
CA GLU A 23 15.92 2.94 -6.10
C GLU A 23 16.12 2.53 -7.56
N GLN A 24 15.54 1.41 -7.98
CA GLN A 24 15.58 0.93 -9.37
C GLN A 24 14.96 1.92 -10.36
N GLU A 25 13.95 2.68 -9.91
CA GLU A 25 13.31 3.73 -10.70
C GLU A 25 14.01 5.10 -10.61
N LEU A 26 15.14 5.22 -9.89
CA LEU A 26 15.85 6.49 -9.61
C LEU A 26 14.99 7.52 -8.86
N ARG A 27 14.08 7.05 -8.01
CA ARG A 27 13.11 7.85 -7.25
C ARG A 27 13.27 7.74 -5.73
N SER A 28 14.25 6.97 -5.29
CA SER A 28 14.61 6.83 -3.88
C SER A 28 15.06 8.18 -3.31
N ASN A 29 14.34 8.67 -2.30
CA ASN A 29 14.67 9.91 -1.62
C ASN A 29 14.39 9.76 -0.10
N PRO A 30 15.39 9.97 0.77
CA PRO A 30 15.24 9.89 2.23
C PRO A 30 14.08 10.72 2.80
N HIS A 31 13.69 11.82 2.16
CA HIS A 31 12.56 12.65 2.61
C HIS A 31 11.22 11.91 2.57
N TYR A 32 11.07 10.88 1.74
CA TYR A 32 9.84 10.08 1.66
C TYR A 32 9.85 8.84 2.57
N ALA A 33 10.90 8.63 3.39
CA ALA A 33 11.01 7.44 4.24
C ALA A 33 9.79 7.24 5.15
N GLN A 34 9.22 8.31 5.72
CA GLN A 34 8.01 8.17 6.55
C GLN A 34 6.76 7.75 5.76
N HIS A 35 6.64 8.20 4.50
CA HIS A 35 5.52 7.81 3.64
C HIS A 35 5.65 6.34 3.20
N VAL A 36 6.87 5.91 2.85
CA VAL A 36 7.16 4.51 2.53
C VAL A 36 6.92 3.61 3.75
N ALA A 37 7.31 4.08 4.95
CA ALA A 37 7.04 3.36 6.20
C ALA A 37 5.55 3.22 6.50
N LEU A 38 4.76 4.27 6.25
CA LEU A 38 3.31 4.21 6.40
C LEU A 38 2.68 3.21 5.42
N LEU A 39 3.12 3.19 4.17
CA LEU A 39 2.67 2.19 3.19
C LEU A 39 3.03 0.77 3.65
N ALA A 40 4.26 0.54 4.11
CA ALA A 40 4.70 -0.75 4.61
C ALA A 40 3.83 -1.25 5.78
N GLN A 41 3.48 -0.38 6.73
CA GLN A 41 2.57 -0.71 7.82
C GLN A 41 1.17 -1.10 7.33
N ARG A 42 0.62 -0.40 6.32
CA ARG A 42 -0.70 -0.75 5.78
C ARG A 42 -0.68 -2.08 5.03
N LEU A 43 0.37 -2.35 4.28
CA LEU A 43 0.55 -3.65 3.61
C LEU A 43 0.74 -4.80 4.62
N GLU A 44 1.49 -4.58 5.70
CA GLU A 44 1.58 -5.55 6.80
C GLU A 44 0.21 -5.83 7.42
N GLN A 45 -0.58 -4.79 7.71
CA GLN A 45 -1.93 -4.94 8.26
C GLN A 45 -2.84 -5.73 7.32
N VAL A 46 -2.78 -5.46 6.02
CA VAL A 46 -3.51 -6.22 5.00
C VAL A 46 -3.16 -7.71 5.09
N GLN A 47 -1.87 -8.06 5.10
CA GLN A 47 -1.43 -9.46 5.22
C GLN A 47 -1.94 -10.11 6.50
N ARG A 48 -1.86 -9.41 7.64
CA ARG A 48 -2.33 -9.92 8.93
C ARG A 48 -3.83 -10.18 8.96
N TYR A 49 -4.63 -9.23 8.48
CA TYR A 49 -6.09 -9.40 8.47
C TYR A 49 -6.55 -10.45 7.46
N GLN A 50 -5.90 -10.54 6.31
CA GLN A 50 -6.14 -11.61 5.34
C GLN A 50 -5.86 -12.98 5.94
N ALA A 51 -4.72 -13.15 6.62
CA ALA A 51 -4.37 -14.42 7.26
C ALA A 51 -5.42 -14.85 8.31
N VAL A 52 -5.95 -13.90 9.11
CA VAL A 52 -7.03 -14.21 10.05
C VAL A 52 -8.28 -14.67 9.30
N LEU A 53 -8.71 -13.94 8.29
CA LEU A 53 -9.93 -14.27 7.53
C LEU A 53 -9.81 -15.57 6.74
N GLU A 54 -8.62 -15.92 6.27
CA GLU A 54 -8.36 -17.19 5.58
C GLU A 54 -8.51 -18.40 6.51
N VAL A 55 -8.12 -18.25 7.77
CA VAL A 55 -8.23 -19.31 8.78
C VAL A 55 -9.63 -19.37 9.41
N GLU A 56 -10.20 -18.21 9.72
CA GLU A 56 -11.39 -18.08 10.58
C GLU A 56 -12.69 -17.85 9.81
N GLY A 57 -12.61 -17.56 8.51
CA GLY A 57 -13.71 -17.10 7.68
C GLY A 57 -14.01 -15.61 7.86
N ASP A 58 -14.94 -15.09 7.05
CA ASP A 58 -15.36 -13.69 7.04
C ASP A 58 -16.55 -13.37 7.95
N THR A 59 -17.20 -14.42 8.44
CA THR A 59 -18.38 -14.33 9.30
C THR A 59 -18.24 -15.23 10.51
N TYR A 60 -19.01 -14.91 11.54
CA TYR A 60 -19.14 -15.72 12.74
C TYR A 60 -20.58 -15.74 13.23
N GLU A 61 -20.89 -16.76 14.00
CA GLU A 61 -22.24 -16.98 14.51
C GLU A 61 -22.34 -16.61 15.96
N THR A 62 -23.51 -16.07 16.31
CA THR A 62 -23.82 -15.66 17.67
C THR A 62 -25.23 -16.10 18.00
N PHE A 63 -25.40 -16.67 19.19
CA PHE A 63 -26.71 -17.04 19.70
C PHE A 63 -27.22 -15.96 20.63
N THR A 64 -28.37 -15.39 20.29
CA THR A 64 -29.08 -14.39 21.08
C THR A 64 -30.37 -14.99 21.62
N LYS A 65 -31.04 -14.28 22.54
CA LYS A 65 -32.36 -14.70 23.06
C LYS A 65 -33.42 -14.85 21.95
N THR A 66 -33.24 -14.17 20.82
CA THR A 66 -34.14 -14.19 19.65
C THR A 66 -33.72 -15.16 18.55
N GLY A 67 -32.59 -15.86 18.70
CA GLY A 67 -32.13 -16.88 17.76
C GLY A 67 -30.67 -16.71 17.31
N ARG A 68 -30.30 -17.49 16.29
CA ARG A 68 -28.97 -17.51 15.66
C ARG A 68 -28.83 -16.32 14.72
N MET A 69 -27.73 -15.58 14.86
CA MET A 69 -27.37 -14.46 13.99
C MET A 69 -25.98 -14.69 13.41
N ILE A 70 -25.83 -14.45 12.10
CA ILE A 70 -24.55 -14.46 11.39
C ILE A 70 -24.09 -13.00 11.24
N ARG A 71 -22.86 -12.70 11.64
CA ARG A 71 -22.27 -11.36 11.58
C ARG A 71 -20.94 -11.39 10.86
N ALA A 72 -20.59 -10.32 10.16
CA ALA A 72 -19.25 -10.13 9.62
C ALA A 72 -18.24 -9.93 10.76
N ARG A 73 -17.05 -10.51 10.62
CA ARG A 73 -15.96 -10.32 11.56
C ARG A 73 -15.37 -8.90 11.46
N PRO A 74 -14.88 -8.30 12.56
CA PRO A 74 -14.27 -6.96 12.54
C PRO A 74 -13.13 -6.82 11.53
N GLU A 75 -12.36 -7.88 11.33
CA GLU A 75 -11.22 -7.94 10.42
C GLU A 75 -11.63 -7.66 8.97
N VAL A 76 -12.87 -7.94 8.57
CA VAL A 76 -13.39 -7.60 7.24
C VAL A 76 -13.36 -6.09 7.00
N ALA A 77 -13.84 -5.31 7.98
CA ALA A 77 -13.84 -3.85 7.89
C ALA A 77 -12.41 -3.30 7.98
N MET A 78 -11.61 -3.83 8.91
CA MET A 78 -10.22 -3.40 9.10
C MET A 78 -9.35 -3.66 7.85
N LEU A 79 -9.54 -4.82 7.21
CA LEU A 79 -8.90 -5.15 5.93
C LEU A 79 -9.31 -4.15 4.85
N SER A 80 -10.60 -3.86 4.74
CA SER A 80 -11.13 -2.91 3.75
C SER A 80 -10.52 -1.51 3.92
N ASP A 81 -10.38 -1.03 5.16
CA ASP A 81 -9.75 0.26 5.47
C ASP A 81 -8.24 0.26 5.16
N ALA A 82 -7.53 -0.80 5.57
CA ALA A 82 -6.10 -0.93 5.32
C ALA A 82 -5.79 -0.96 3.81
N MET A 83 -6.60 -1.68 3.02
CA MET A 83 -6.48 -1.72 1.57
C MET A 83 -6.73 -0.34 0.92
N ARG A 84 -7.76 0.39 1.37
CA ARG A 84 -8.03 1.75 0.87
C ARG A 84 -6.87 2.70 1.15
N GLN A 85 -6.33 2.67 2.36
CA GLN A 85 -5.21 3.50 2.76
C GLN A 85 -3.94 3.14 1.98
N ALA A 86 -3.65 1.84 1.81
CA ALA A 86 -2.54 1.37 1.00
C ALA A 86 -2.68 1.85 -0.45
N GLN A 87 -3.87 1.75 -1.05
CA GLN A 87 -4.11 2.22 -2.42
C GLN A 87 -3.89 3.74 -2.57
N SER A 88 -4.30 4.54 -1.58
CA SER A 88 -4.02 5.99 -1.57
C SER A 88 -2.52 6.25 -1.56
N LEU A 89 -1.79 5.59 -0.65
CA LEU A 89 -0.34 5.76 -0.49
C LEU A 89 0.45 5.29 -1.72
N ILE A 90 0.02 4.20 -2.36
CA ILE A 90 0.58 3.74 -3.64
C ILE A 90 0.37 4.82 -4.73
N GLY A 91 -0.77 5.49 -4.72
CA GLY A 91 -1.05 6.62 -5.61
C GLY A 91 -0.14 7.82 -5.36
N GLU A 92 0.01 8.23 -4.11
CA GLU A 92 0.87 9.36 -3.69
C GLU A 92 2.35 9.11 -3.99
N LEU A 93 2.82 7.90 -3.73
CA LEU A 93 4.17 7.47 -4.06
C LEU A 93 4.34 7.14 -5.54
N MET A 94 3.31 7.35 -6.39
CA MET A 94 3.36 7.08 -7.83
C MET A 94 3.90 5.68 -8.14
N LEU A 95 3.56 4.70 -7.31
CA LEU A 95 3.93 3.29 -7.45
C LEU A 95 2.89 2.49 -8.25
N ASN A 96 1.83 3.15 -8.73
CA ASN A 96 0.87 2.52 -9.62
C ASN A 96 1.39 2.50 -11.08
N PRO A 97 1.00 1.49 -11.88
CA PRO A 97 1.44 1.37 -13.28
C PRO A 97 1.11 2.60 -14.13
N SER A 98 -0.01 3.27 -13.87
CA SER A 98 -0.41 4.48 -14.59
C SER A 98 0.53 5.66 -14.34
N ALA A 99 1.10 5.77 -13.13
CA ALA A 99 2.09 6.77 -12.78
C ALA A 99 3.44 6.45 -13.43
N ALA A 100 3.82 5.16 -13.47
CA ALA A 100 5.00 4.72 -14.22
C ALA A 100 4.90 5.10 -15.72
N LEU A 101 3.72 4.94 -16.34
CA LEU A 101 3.48 5.37 -17.73
C LEU A 101 3.61 6.88 -17.92
N ARG A 102 3.14 7.70 -16.96
CA ARG A 102 3.32 9.17 -17.01
C ARG A 102 4.77 9.60 -16.86
N ILE A 103 5.54 8.91 -16.01
CA ILE A 103 6.97 9.17 -15.84
C ILE A 103 7.73 8.79 -17.13
N ALA A 104 7.38 7.67 -17.75
CA ALA A 104 7.93 7.24 -19.03
C ALA A 104 7.59 8.22 -20.17
N SER A 105 6.36 8.75 -20.22
CA SER A 105 5.95 9.70 -21.25
C SER A 105 6.48 11.12 -21.02
N GLY A 106 6.81 11.50 -19.77
CA GLY A 106 7.35 12.81 -19.42
C GLY A 106 8.78 13.07 -19.91
N HIS A 107 9.49 12.05 -20.40
CA HIS A 107 10.85 12.15 -20.95
C HIS A 107 10.90 12.48 -22.45
N LYS A 108 9.78 12.86 -23.09
CA LYS A 108 9.80 13.45 -24.45
C LYS A 108 8.89 14.67 -24.57
N ALA A 109 9.53 15.84 -24.56
CA ALA A 109 9.40 16.78 -25.66
C ALA A 109 10.82 17.30 -25.97
N GLU A 110 11.34 16.93 -27.14
CA GLU A 110 12.55 17.52 -27.69
C GLU A 110 12.36 19.04 -27.79
N ALA A 111 13.35 19.80 -27.34
CA ALA A 111 13.42 21.23 -27.58
C ALA A 111 13.45 21.47 -29.09
N GLY A 112 12.39 22.07 -29.66
CA GLY A 112 12.34 22.44 -31.07
C GLY A 112 10.98 22.35 -31.77
N ALA A 113 9.94 21.80 -31.14
CA ALA A 113 8.65 21.57 -31.83
C ALA A 113 7.78 22.82 -32.10
N PHE A 114 8.28 24.03 -31.81
CA PHE A 114 7.54 25.30 -32.00
C PHE A 114 8.36 26.42 -32.67
N ASP A 115 9.50 26.11 -33.29
CA ASP A 115 10.34 27.13 -33.97
C ASP A 115 9.94 27.38 -35.44
N ASP A 116 8.80 26.83 -35.89
CA ASP A 116 8.35 26.86 -37.30
C ASP A 116 6.90 27.40 -37.48
N PHE A 117 6.46 28.35 -36.66
CA PHE A 117 5.19 29.09 -36.88
C PHE A 117 5.33 30.61 -36.74
#